data_AF-A0A1H0JGM0-F1
#
_entry.id   AF-A0A1H0JGM0-F1
#
_cell.length_a   1.000
_cell.length_b   1.000
_cell.length_c   1.000
_cell.angle_alpha   90.00
_cell.angle_beta   90.00
_cell.angle_gamma   90.00
#
_symmetry.space_group_name_H-M   'P 1'
#
loop_
_entity.id
_entity.type
_entity.pdbx_description
1 polymer ?
#
loop_
_entity_poly.entity_id
_entity_poly.type
_entity_poly.pdbx_seq_one_letter_code
_entity_poly.pdbx_strand_id
1 'polypeptide(L)'
;MNNTDQLRQLMTLDADINTPEIELRFEQIAKMLFESFAIQKGETVYLFKEIEFYFYNKNHRDIITHPRDSKPLCWYINDFGGIDLNFGSKIRYEKRLNSNGKKVEKCVLDDSAYFGGILIRQLISEDGCKILSGPLACAELFRSHNATGVDKEFPVLVDNNAIVKYIRKPRVNLLRSKQSVEDKVNN
;
A
#
# COMPACT_ATOMS: atom_id res chain seq x y z
N MET A 1 2.92 -18.85 15.28
CA MET A 1 3.08 -17.49 14.74
C MET A 1 1.68 -16.91 14.59
N ASN A 2 1.39 -15.73 15.13
CA ASN A 2 0.04 -15.15 15.01
C ASN A 2 -0.20 -14.65 13.57
N ASN A 3 -1.45 -14.38 13.20
CA ASN A 3 -1.80 -13.95 11.84
C ASN A 3 -1.05 -12.67 11.42
N THR A 4 -0.87 -11.73 12.35
CA THR A 4 -0.19 -10.46 12.08
C THR A 4 1.27 -10.67 11.68
N ASP A 5 1.98 -11.56 12.37
CA ASP A 5 3.36 -11.92 12.07
C ASP A 5 3.46 -12.65 10.71
N GLN A 6 2.50 -13.52 10.41
CA GLN A 6 2.41 -14.20 9.10
C GLN A 6 2.19 -13.20 7.97
N LEU A 7 1.24 -12.28 8.13
CA LEU A 7 1.00 -11.22 7.15
C LEU A 7 2.25 -10.35 6.97
N ARG A 8 2.91 -9.96 8.05
CA ARG A 8 4.15 -9.18 8.00
C ARG A 8 5.27 -9.90 7.25
N GLN A 9 5.42 -11.21 7.45
CA GLN A 9 6.39 -12.03 6.71
C GLN A 9 6.03 -12.12 5.23
N LEU A 10 4.75 -12.28 4.89
CA LEU A 10 4.30 -12.29 3.50
C LEU A 10 4.57 -10.97 2.79
N MET A 11 4.41 -9.84 3.50
CA MET A 11 4.66 -8.48 3.01
C MET A 11 6.14 -8.08 2.99
N THR A 12 7.04 -8.96 3.42
CA THR A 12 8.49 -8.76 3.32
C THR A 12 8.98 -9.35 2.00
N LEU A 13 8.88 -8.55 0.94
CA LEU A 13 9.42 -8.84 -0.39
C LEU A 13 10.81 -8.19 -0.54
N ASP A 14 11.60 -8.62 -1.53
CA ASP A 14 12.95 -8.12 -1.77
C ASP A 14 13.24 -7.82 -3.26
N ALA A 15 14.50 -7.49 -3.55
CA ALA A 15 14.96 -7.13 -4.88
C ALA A 15 15.01 -8.32 -5.86
N ASP A 16 15.17 -9.53 -5.36
CA ASP A 16 15.52 -10.72 -6.14
C ASP A 16 14.32 -11.63 -6.43
N ILE A 17 13.23 -11.48 -5.66
CA ILE A 17 11.98 -12.22 -5.89
C ILE A 17 11.48 -12.04 -7.33
N ASN A 18 11.07 -13.16 -7.93
CA ASN A 18 10.60 -13.21 -9.32
C ASN A 18 9.09 -12.99 -9.41
N THR A 19 8.61 -12.68 -10.61
CA THR A 19 7.19 -12.37 -10.86
C THR A 19 6.23 -13.49 -10.42
N PRO A 20 6.47 -14.78 -10.73
CA PRO A 20 5.60 -15.86 -10.23
C PRO A 20 5.50 -15.91 -8.70
N GLU A 21 6.60 -15.72 -7.98
CA GLU A 21 6.59 -15.71 -6.52
C GLU A 21 5.91 -14.46 -5.95
N ILE A 22 6.08 -13.29 -6.59
CA ILE A 22 5.34 -12.07 -6.25
C ILE A 22 3.82 -12.30 -6.35
N GLU A 23 3.37 -12.90 -7.46
CA GLU A 23 1.94 -13.17 -7.67
C GLU A 23 1.37 -14.16 -6.64
N LEU A 24 2.13 -15.19 -6.29
CA LEU A 24 1.78 -16.13 -5.22
C LEU A 24 1.67 -15.41 -3.86
N ARG A 25 2.61 -14.51 -3.55
CA ARG A 25 2.56 -13.70 -2.33
C ARG A 25 1.34 -12.79 -2.31
N PHE A 26 1.01 -12.13 -3.43
CA PHE A 26 -0.18 -11.29 -3.54
C PHE A 26 -1.47 -12.09 -3.29
N GLU A 27 -1.56 -13.31 -3.81
CA GLU A 27 -2.70 -14.20 -3.55
C GLU A 27 -2.82 -14.56 -2.07
N GLN A 28 -1.72 -14.97 -1.43
CA GLN A 28 -1.69 -15.30 -0.01
C GLN A 28 -2.06 -14.10 0.88
N ILE A 29 -1.51 -12.92 0.57
CA ILE A 29 -1.80 -11.69 1.31
C ILE A 29 -3.27 -11.29 1.14
N ALA A 30 -3.79 -11.30 -0.09
CA ALA A 30 -5.19 -10.98 -0.34
C ALA A 30 -6.10 -11.89 0.48
N LYS A 31 -5.87 -13.20 0.42
CA LYS A 31 -6.63 -14.19 1.19
C LYS A 31 -6.63 -13.87 2.67
N MET A 32 -5.45 -13.62 3.27
CA MET A 32 -5.36 -13.26 4.69
C MET A 32 -6.11 -11.97 5.01
N LEU A 33 -5.95 -10.92 4.21
CA LEU A 33 -6.63 -9.63 4.43
C LEU A 33 -8.16 -9.78 4.38
N PHE A 34 -8.70 -10.58 3.46
CA PHE A 34 -10.14 -10.73 3.28
C PHE A 34 -10.80 -11.75 4.23
N GLU A 35 -10.06 -12.77 4.66
CA GLU A 35 -10.62 -13.86 5.49
C GLU A 35 -10.25 -13.75 6.97
N SER A 36 -9.17 -13.05 7.31
CA SER A 36 -8.57 -13.08 8.65
C SER A 36 -8.36 -11.71 9.28
N PHE A 37 -8.57 -10.62 8.54
CA PHE A 37 -8.37 -9.27 9.05
C PHE A 37 -9.55 -8.34 8.80
N ALA A 38 -9.64 -7.32 9.64
CA ALA A 38 -10.50 -6.15 9.48
C ALA A 38 -9.78 -4.90 9.97
N ILE A 39 -10.33 -3.73 9.66
CA ILE A 39 -9.88 -2.44 10.19
C ILE A 39 -10.88 -2.00 11.24
N GLN A 40 -10.42 -1.83 12.48
CA GLN A 40 -11.22 -1.29 13.56
C GLN A 40 -10.92 0.20 13.73
N LYS A 41 -11.96 1.04 13.70
CA LYS A 41 -11.91 2.45 14.13
C LYS A 41 -12.99 2.66 15.18
N GLY A 42 -12.56 2.82 16.43
CA GLY A 42 -13.46 2.84 17.58
C GLY A 42 -14.27 1.57 17.68
N GLU A 43 -15.59 1.71 17.75
CA GLU A 43 -16.53 0.60 17.83
C GLU A 43 -16.90 0.03 16.44
N THR A 44 -16.50 0.68 15.34
CA THR A 44 -16.85 0.22 13.99
C THR A 44 -15.75 -0.66 13.41
N VAL A 45 -16.16 -1.85 12.95
CA VAL A 45 -15.31 -2.79 12.21
C VAL A 45 -15.59 -2.67 10.71
N TYR A 46 -14.53 -2.53 9.92
CA TYR A 46 -14.56 -2.43 8.47
C TYR A 46 -13.84 -3.62 7.83
N LEU A 47 -14.56 -4.36 6.99
CA LEU A 47 -14.07 -5.50 6.24
C LEU A 47 -13.50 -5.04 4.90
N PHE A 48 -12.43 -5.68 4.45
CA PHE A 48 -11.87 -5.43 3.12
C PHE A 48 -12.85 -5.88 2.04
N LYS A 49 -13.02 -5.08 0.98
CA LYS A 49 -13.87 -5.44 -0.17
C LYS A 49 -13.15 -5.42 -1.51
N GLU A 50 -12.33 -4.40 -1.74
CA GLU A 50 -11.48 -4.27 -2.92
C GLU A 50 -10.11 -3.76 -2.50
N ILE A 51 -9.05 -4.40 -3.00
CA ILE A 51 -7.65 -3.98 -2.85
C ILE A 51 -6.94 -4.05 -4.20
N GLU A 52 -5.86 -3.30 -4.32
CA GLU A 52 -5.02 -3.25 -5.51
C GLU A 52 -3.54 -3.28 -5.14
N PHE A 53 -2.83 -4.28 -5.65
CA PHE A 53 -1.40 -4.45 -5.41
C PHE A 53 -0.56 -3.61 -6.35
N TYR A 54 0.60 -3.18 -5.87
CA TYR A 54 1.66 -2.66 -6.70
C TYR A 54 3.03 -2.94 -6.06
N PHE A 55 4.00 -3.34 -6.87
CA PHE A 55 5.36 -3.60 -6.40
C PHE A 55 6.41 -3.29 -7.46
N TYR A 56 7.48 -2.65 -7.01
CA TYR A 56 8.67 -2.36 -7.80
C TYR A 56 9.83 -3.24 -7.30
N ASN A 57 10.48 -3.95 -8.20
CA ASN A 57 11.87 -4.42 -8.12
C ASN A 57 12.44 -4.57 -9.54
N LYS A 58 13.67 -5.09 -9.68
CA LYS A 58 14.29 -5.29 -11.00
C LYS A 58 13.49 -6.23 -11.93
N ASN A 59 12.74 -7.18 -11.37
CA ASN A 59 11.96 -8.18 -12.09
C ASN A 59 10.49 -7.77 -12.33
N HIS A 60 9.97 -6.83 -11.54
CA HIS A 60 8.58 -6.38 -11.54
C HIS A 60 8.54 -4.86 -11.38
N ARG A 61 8.37 -4.11 -12.48
CA ARG A 61 8.49 -2.65 -12.47
C ARG A 61 7.13 -1.96 -12.45
N ASP A 62 6.37 -2.09 -11.37
CA ASP A 62 5.18 -1.24 -11.23
C ASP A 62 5.61 0.20 -11.00
N ILE A 63 5.34 1.01 -12.00
CA ILE A 63 5.82 2.38 -12.16
C ILE A 63 4.94 3.43 -11.50
N ILE A 64 3.81 3.08 -10.89
CA ILE A 64 2.89 4.04 -10.25
C ILE A 64 3.27 4.23 -8.77
N THR A 65 4.39 3.65 -8.37
CA THR A 65 4.86 3.57 -7.02
C THR A 65 5.77 4.77 -6.77
N HIS A 66 5.43 5.62 -5.81
CA HIS A 66 6.38 6.61 -5.31
C HIS A 66 7.40 5.88 -4.43
N PRO A 67 8.71 6.01 -4.74
CA PRO A 67 9.77 5.50 -3.89
C PRO A 67 9.59 5.98 -2.45
N ARG A 68 9.63 5.05 -1.50
CA ARG A 68 9.57 5.34 -0.07
C ARG A 68 10.34 4.31 0.72
N ASP A 69 10.91 4.76 1.84
CA ASP A 69 11.48 3.89 2.85
C ASP A 69 10.42 3.58 3.92
N SER A 70 10.06 2.31 4.06
CA SER A 70 8.98 1.83 4.89
C SER A 70 9.18 0.38 5.33
N LYS A 71 8.73 0.11 6.56
CA LYS A 71 8.61 -1.25 7.08
C LYS A 71 7.35 -1.91 6.52
N PRO A 72 7.34 -3.25 6.38
CA PRO A 72 6.14 -3.97 5.98
C PRO A 72 5.01 -3.75 6.99
N LEU A 73 3.76 -3.80 6.52
CA LEU A 73 2.54 -3.68 7.33
C LEU A 73 2.44 -2.33 8.08
N CYS A 74 2.83 -1.25 7.40
CA CYS A 74 2.61 0.12 7.87
C CYS A 74 1.57 0.81 6.98
N TRP A 75 0.70 1.60 7.62
CA TRP A 75 -0.23 2.49 6.93
C TRP A 75 0.50 3.65 6.26
N TYR A 76 0.12 3.97 5.03
CA TYR A 76 0.69 5.10 4.28
C TYR A 76 -0.40 5.84 3.50
N ILE A 77 -0.60 7.12 3.83
CA ILE A 77 -1.45 7.99 3.01
C ILE A 77 -0.61 8.42 1.80
N ASN A 78 -0.99 7.97 0.62
CA ASN A 78 -0.24 8.29 -0.59
C ASN A 78 -0.53 9.68 -1.13
N ASP A 79 0.35 10.13 -2.01
CA ASP A 79 0.36 11.46 -2.62
C ASP A 79 -0.91 11.74 -3.44
N PHE A 80 -1.64 10.70 -3.84
CA PHE A 80 -2.94 10.80 -4.52
C PHE A 80 -4.13 10.81 -3.56
N GLY A 81 -3.87 10.84 -2.26
CA GLY A 81 -4.88 10.90 -1.21
C GLY A 81 -5.54 9.56 -0.85
N GLY A 82 -5.02 8.44 -1.36
CA GLY A 82 -5.43 7.08 -0.97
C GLY A 82 -4.68 6.56 0.27
N ILE A 83 -5.06 5.38 0.75
CA ILE A 83 -4.40 4.70 1.87
C ILE A 83 -3.84 3.34 1.42
N ASP A 84 -2.58 3.10 1.76
CA ASP A 84 -1.85 1.89 1.42
C ASP A 84 -1.42 1.12 2.68
N LEU A 85 -1.32 -0.20 2.55
CA LEU A 85 -0.49 -1.06 3.39
C LEU A 85 0.85 -1.30 2.69
N ASN A 86 1.96 -0.90 3.33
CA ASN A 86 3.27 -0.98 2.69
C ASN A 86 3.89 -2.38 2.71
N PHE A 87 4.57 -2.71 1.63
CA PHE A 87 5.60 -3.76 1.62
C PHE A 87 6.87 -3.26 2.27
N GLY A 88 7.75 -4.18 2.67
CA GLY A 88 9.12 -3.83 2.99
C GLY A 88 9.78 -3.16 1.78
N SER A 89 10.60 -2.15 2.04
CA SER A 89 11.29 -1.41 0.98
C SER A 89 12.77 -1.23 1.29
N LYS A 90 13.56 -1.10 0.24
CA LYS A 90 14.94 -0.64 0.29
C LYS A 90 15.19 0.23 -0.92
N ILE A 91 15.58 1.47 -0.68
CA ILE A 91 15.80 2.46 -1.73
C ILE A 91 17.03 3.28 -1.38
N ARG A 92 17.93 3.46 -2.34
CA ARG A 92 19.06 4.38 -2.17
C ARG A 92 18.65 5.79 -2.59
N TYR A 93 19.11 6.77 -1.83
CA TYR A 93 18.96 8.17 -2.14
C TYR A 93 20.33 8.81 -2.39
N GLU A 94 20.40 9.69 -3.40
CA GLU A 94 21.61 10.44 -3.75
C GLU A 94 21.30 11.93 -3.83
N LYS A 95 22.22 12.76 -3.33
CA LYS A 95 22.11 14.22 -3.46
C LYS A 95 22.54 14.63 -4.86
N ARG A 96 21.63 15.22 -5.62
CA ARG A 96 21.88 15.75 -6.98
C ARG A 96 21.46 17.22 -7.06
N LEU A 97 22.03 17.98 -7.99
CA LEU A 97 21.53 19.32 -8.28
C LEU A 97 20.32 19.20 -9.20
N ASN A 98 19.24 19.91 -8.90
CA ASN A 98 18.13 20.07 -9.83
C ASN A 98 18.47 21.10 -10.92
N SER A 99 17.55 21.31 -11.86
CA SER A 99 17.69 22.30 -12.96
C SER A 99 17.96 23.73 -12.49
N ASN A 100 17.61 24.06 -11.24
CA ASN A 100 17.81 25.37 -10.63
C ASN A 100 19.09 25.45 -9.76
N GLY A 101 19.96 24.43 -9.81
CA GLY A 101 21.19 24.38 -9.00
C GLY A 101 20.96 24.13 -7.50
N LYS A 102 19.74 23.75 -7.08
CA LYS A 102 19.43 23.37 -5.69
C LYS A 102 19.77 21.91 -5.46
N LYS A 103 20.46 21.60 -4.36
CA LYS A 103 20.65 20.21 -3.91
C LYS A 103 19.30 19.61 -3.54
N VAL A 104 18.92 18.56 -4.24
CA VAL A 104 17.74 17.73 -4.01
C VAL A 104 18.17 16.30 -3.78
N GLU A 105 17.44 15.58 -2.94
CA GLU A 105 17.64 14.16 -2.74
C GLU A 105 16.82 13.40 -3.78
N LYS A 106 17.49 12.57 -4.59
CA LYS A 106 16.85 11.78 -5.64
C LYS A 106 16.97 10.30 -5.34
N CYS A 107 15.85 9.60 -5.53
CA CYS A 107 15.80 8.15 -5.48
C CYS A 107 16.67 7.55 -6.60
N VAL A 108 17.37 6.45 -6.29
CA VAL A 108 18.11 5.63 -7.24
C VAL A 108 17.42 4.29 -7.38
N LEU A 109 16.93 4.02 -8.58
CA LEU A 109 16.27 2.78 -8.96
C LEU A 109 17.28 1.81 -9.59
N ASP A 110 18.24 1.33 -8.79
CA ASP A 110 19.14 0.26 -9.22
C ASP A 110 18.54 -1.12 -8.95
N ASP A 111 19.25 -2.18 -9.33
CA ASP A 111 18.78 -3.56 -9.19
C ASP A 111 18.57 -4.00 -7.73
N SER A 112 19.02 -3.21 -6.74
CA SER A 112 18.77 -3.46 -5.32
C SER A 112 17.53 -2.76 -4.78
N ALA A 113 16.91 -1.88 -5.58
CA ALA A 113 15.74 -1.13 -5.17
C ALA A 113 14.49 -2.01 -5.21
N TYR A 114 13.73 -1.99 -4.12
CA TYR A 114 12.40 -2.57 -4.07
C TYR A 114 11.48 -1.80 -3.12
N PHE A 115 10.21 -1.68 -3.49
CA PHE A 115 9.19 -0.98 -2.71
C PHE A 115 7.80 -1.22 -3.29
N GLY A 116 6.76 -0.93 -2.51
CA GLY A 116 5.39 -1.02 -2.99
C GLY A 116 4.39 -1.08 -1.86
N GLY A 117 3.18 -1.51 -2.18
CA GLY A 117 2.13 -1.66 -1.20
C GLY A 117 0.83 -2.14 -1.81
N ILE A 118 -0.21 -2.01 -1.00
CA ILE A 118 -1.55 -2.47 -1.29
C ILE A 118 -2.48 -1.30 -1.08
N LEU A 119 -3.02 -0.76 -2.17
CA LEU A 119 -4.02 0.29 -2.13
C LEU A 119 -5.34 -0.28 -1.68
N ILE A 120 -5.92 0.30 -0.63
CA ILE A 120 -7.30 -0.01 -0.24
C ILE A 120 -8.23 0.75 -1.16
N ARG A 121 -9.07 0.00 -1.88
CA ARG A 121 -10.01 0.54 -2.86
C ARG A 121 -11.43 0.59 -2.31
N GLN A 122 -11.81 -0.37 -1.48
CA GLN A 122 -13.14 -0.41 -0.90
C GLN A 122 -13.16 -1.14 0.45
N LEU A 123 -13.88 -0.56 1.40
CA LEU A 123 -14.18 -1.16 2.70
C LEU A 123 -15.70 -1.18 2.92
N ILE A 124 -16.19 -2.13 3.71
CA ILE A 124 -17.59 -2.22 4.12
C ILE A 124 -17.66 -2.43 5.63
N SER A 125 -18.54 -1.73 6.34
CA SER A 125 -18.79 -2.03 7.75
C SER A 125 -19.34 -3.44 7.93
N GLU A 126 -19.09 -4.06 9.08
CA GLU A 126 -19.55 -5.43 9.36
C GLU A 126 -21.07 -5.60 9.24
N ASP A 127 -21.85 -4.57 9.63
CA ASP A 127 -23.30 -4.52 9.47
C ASP A 127 -23.77 -4.33 8.01
N GLY A 128 -22.85 -4.08 7.07
CA GLY A 128 -23.13 -3.83 5.67
C GLY A 128 -23.73 -2.46 5.35
N CYS A 129 -23.98 -1.60 6.35
CA CYS A 129 -24.67 -0.32 6.18
C CYS A 129 -23.79 0.77 5.59
N LYS A 130 -22.47 0.71 5.79
CA LYS A 130 -21.52 1.73 5.34
C LYS A 130 -20.52 1.15 4.36
N ILE A 131 -20.52 1.67 3.15
CA ILE A 131 -19.56 1.30 2.10
C ILE A 131 -18.65 2.49 1.83
N LEU A 132 -17.35 2.33 2.09
CA LEU A 132 -16.32 3.29 1.69
C LEU A 132 -15.83 2.88 0.31
N SER A 133 -16.27 3.58 -0.74
CA SER A 133 -15.93 3.26 -2.13
C SER A 133 -14.91 4.25 -2.69
N GLY A 134 -13.77 3.72 -3.13
CA GLY A 134 -12.66 4.46 -3.68
C GLY A 134 -11.54 4.76 -2.67
N PRO A 135 -10.30 4.98 -3.15
CA PRO A 135 -9.14 5.23 -2.31
C PRO A 135 -9.31 6.39 -1.34
N LEU A 136 -9.88 7.50 -1.81
CA LEU A 136 -10.06 8.70 -0.99
C LEU A 136 -10.99 8.43 0.19
N ALA A 137 -12.15 7.80 -0.05
CA ALA A 137 -13.10 7.46 0.99
C ALA A 137 -12.52 6.50 2.03
N CYS A 138 -11.68 5.55 1.59
CA CYS A 138 -10.96 4.67 2.50
C CYS A 138 -9.91 5.43 3.33
N ALA A 139 -9.17 6.37 2.71
CA ALA A 139 -8.17 7.18 3.39
C ALA A 139 -8.75 8.17 4.40
N GLU A 140 -9.96 8.69 4.17
CA GLU A 140 -10.65 9.56 5.14
C GLU A 140 -10.86 8.88 6.50
N LEU A 141 -10.93 7.54 6.53
CA LEU A 141 -10.99 6.79 7.79
C LEU A 141 -9.76 7.05 8.68
N PHE A 142 -8.60 7.26 8.05
CA PHE A 142 -7.29 7.43 8.68
C PHE A 142 -6.90 8.90 8.92
N ARG A 143 -7.68 9.86 8.38
CA ARG A 143 -7.44 11.29 8.59
C ARG A 143 -8.13 11.77 9.87
N SER A 144 -7.42 12.58 10.64
CA SER A 144 -7.98 13.28 11.80
C SER A 144 -8.63 14.58 11.33
N HIS A 145 -9.89 14.80 11.68
CA HIS A 145 -10.71 15.93 11.21
C HIS A 145 -11.12 16.91 12.31
N ASN A 146 -10.55 16.80 13.50
CA ASN A 146 -11.02 17.58 14.62
C ASN A 146 -10.06 18.74 14.94
N ALA A 147 -10.55 19.97 14.75
CA ALA A 147 -9.79 21.20 15.04
C ALA A 147 -9.70 21.53 16.55
N THR A 148 -10.45 20.84 17.41
CA THR A 148 -10.56 21.16 18.85
C THR A 148 -10.57 19.94 19.78
N GLY A 149 -10.52 18.72 19.25
CA GLY A 149 -10.59 17.49 20.03
C GLY A 149 -9.69 16.40 19.47
N VAL A 150 -9.19 15.56 20.36
CA VAL A 150 -8.29 14.46 20.02
C VAL A 150 -9.16 13.34 19.44
N ASP A 151 -9.10 13.09 18.14
CA ASP A 151 -9.60 11.83 17.58
C ASP A 151 -8.66 10.73 18.09
N LYS A 152 -9.08 10.04 19.17
CA LYS A 152 -8.20 9.15 19.95
C LYS A 152 -8.06 7.76 19.33
N GLU A 153 -8.85 7.44 18.30
CA GLU A 153 -8.97 6.08 17.79
C GLU A 153 -8.45 6.02 16.35
N PHE A 154 -7.14 5.87 16.24
CA PHE A 154 -6.50 5.62 14.95
C PHE A 154 -6.90 4.24 14.44
N PRO A 155 -7.24 4.08 13.14
CA PRO A 155 -7.64 2.77 12.63
C PRO A 155 -6.53 1.73 12.77
N VAL A 156 -6.88 0.56 13.32
CA VAL A 156 -5.94 -0.54 13.55
C VAL A 156 -6.38 -1.79 12.79
N LEU A 157 -5.41 -2.56 12.33
CA LEU A 157 -5.67 -3.88 11.75
C LEU A 157 -5.89 -4.88 12.89
N VAL A 158 -7.01 -5.58 12.87
CA VAL A 158 -7.40 -6.56 13.90
C VAL A 158 -7.73 -7.90 13.25
N ASP A 159 -7.56 -8.98 14.02
CA ASP A 159 -8.01 -10.32 13.61
C ASP A 159 -9.53 -10.33 13.44
N ASN A 160 -9.99 -10.98 12.38
CA ASN A 160 -11.40 -11.12 12.05
C ASN A 160 -11.70 -12.55 11.61
N ASN A 161 -12.89 -13.05 11.91
CA ASN A 161 -13.36 -14.37 11.51
C ASN A 161 -14.51 -14.33 10.49
N ALA A 162 -14.94 -13.13 10.05
CA ALA A 162 -16.02 -12.98 9.09
C ALA A 162 -15.54 -13.20 7.65
N ILE A 163 -16.26 -14.04 6.89
CA ILE A 163 -15.97 -14.34 5.49
C ILE A 163 -16.72 -13.35 4.58
N VAL A 164 -15.99 -12.59 3.75
CA VAL A 164 -16.57 -11.65 2.78
C VAL A 164 -16.17 -12.02 1.35
N LYS A 165 -17.13 -12.01 0.42
CA LYS A 165 -16.83 -12.10 -1.02
C LYS A 165 -15.98 -10.90 -1.44
N TYR A 166 -14.79 -11.12 -1.99
CA TYR A 166 -13.85 -10.04 -2.31
C TYR A 166 -13.49 -9.93 -3.79
N ILE A 167 -12.97 -8.77 -4.18
CA ILE A 167 -12.47 -8.50 -5.53
C ILE A 167 -11.02 -8.06 -5.43
N ARG A 168 -10.11 -8.87 -5.98
CA ARG A 168 -8.73 -8.48 -6.26
C ARG A 168 -8.67 -7.95 -7.70
N LYS A 169 -8.06 -6.78 -7.91
CA LYS A 169 -7.75 -6.29 -9.25
C LYS A 169 -6.24 -6.18 -9.44
N PRO A 170 -5.68 -6.69 -10.55
CA PRO A 170 -4.34 -6.29 -10.96
C PRO A 170 -4.38 -4.80 -11.33
N ARG A 171 -3.42 -4.02 -10.85
CA ARG A 171 -3.28 -2.63 -11.31
C ARG A 171 -2.75 -2.65 -12.73
N VAL A 172 -3.46 -1.98 -13.64
CA VAL A 172 -2.93 -1.77 -15.00
C VAL A 172 -1.79 -0.75 -14.89
N ASN A 173 -0.58 -1.11 -15.31
CA ASN A 173 0.53 -0.18 -15.41
C ASN A 173 0.18 0.92 -16.43
N LEU A 174 -0.30 2.06 -15.93
CA LEU A 174 -0.58 3.25 -16.73
C LEU A 174 0.74 3.98 -17.02
N LEU A 175 1.55 3.41 -17.92
CA LEU A 175 2.49 4.22 -18.69
C LEU A 175 1.64 5.07 -19.64
N ARG A 176 1.67 6.38 -19.49
CA ARG A 176 1.31 7.23 -20.63
C ARG A 176 2.36 6.96 -21.71
N SER A 177 1.96 6.96 -22.99
CA SER A 177 2.78 6.56 -24.14
C SER A 177 4.11 7.31 -24.34
N LYS A 178 4.47 8.24 -23.46
CA LYS A 178 5.66 9.11 -23.51
C LYS A 178 6.41 9.26 -22.18
N GLN A 179 6.08 8.48 -21.14
CA GLN A 179 6.70 8.62 -19.82
C GLN A 179 7.63 7.43 -19.55
N SER A 180 8.91 7.67 -19.24
CA SER A 180 9.84 6.63 -18.77
C SER A 180 9.61 6.30 -17.29
N VAL A 181 10.22 5.20 -16.83
CA VAL A 181 10.20 4.81 -15.40
C VAL A 181 10.90 5.88 -14.56
N GLU A 182 12.00 6.40 -15.10
CA GLU A 182 12.85 7.43 -14.52
C GLU A 182 12.12 8.78 -14.42
N ASP A 183 11.22 9.09 -15.36
CA ASP A 183 10.45 10.34 -15.33
C ASP A 183 9.49 10.43 -14.14
N LYS A 184 9.03 9.31 -13.57
CA LYS A 184 8.12 9.31 -12.42
C LYS A 184 8.81 9.52 -11.08
N VAL A 185 10.10 9.21 -10.99
CA VAL A 185 10.92 9.40 -9.79
C VAL A 185 11.72 10.69 -9.79
N ASN A 186 11.68 11.44 -10.89
CA ASN A 186 12.50 12.64 -11.11
C ASN A 186 11.85 13.98 -10.77
N ASN A 187 10.60 13.99 -10.25
CA ASN A 187 9.89 15.20 -9.84
C ASN A 187 10.70 16.08 -8.88
#